data_AF-A0A5R2MSE5-F1
#
_entry.id   AF-A0A5R2MSE5-F1
#
_cell.length_a   1.000
_cell.length_b   1.000
_cell.length_c   1.000
_cell.angle_alpha   90.00
_cell.angle_beta   90.00
_cell.angle_gamma   90.00
#
_symmetry.space_group_name_H-M   'P 1'
#
loop_
_entity.id
_entity.type
_entity.pdbx_description
1 polymer ?
#
loop_
_entity_poly.entity_id
_entity_poly.type
_entity_poly.pdbx_seq_one_letter_code
_entity_poly.pdbx_strand_id
1 'polypeptide(L)'
;TVLLALMAIFTIGNLACALAPDYWTLMGARIVTAFAHGTFFGVGSVVATGLVAPNRKASAIALMFTGLTIANILGVPFGTWLGQAFGWRATFWA
;
A
#
# COMPACT_ATOMS: atom_id res chain seq x y z
N THR A 1 -8.36 12.81 -7.95
CA THR A 1 -8.50 13.14 -6.51
C THR A 1 -8.67 11.90 -5.65
N VAL A 2 -9.50 10.93 -6.04
CA VAL A 2 -9.72 9.67 -5.27
C VAL A 2 -8.42 8.96 -4.89
N LEU A 3 -7.48 8.78 -5.82
CA LEU A 3 -6.19 8.13 -5.55
C LEU A 3 -5.38 8.83 -4.45
N LEU A 4 -5.41 10.17 -4.42
CA LEU A 4 -4.72 10.97 -3.40
C LEU A 4 -5.40 10.81 -2.03
N ALA A 5 -6.72 10.80 -2.00
CA ALA A 5 -7.48 10.56 -0.77
C ALA A 5 -7.23 9.17 -0.19
N LEU A 6 -7.20 8.14 -1.06
CA LEU A 6 -6.89 6.77 -0.66
C LEU A 6 -5.46 6.64 -0.13
N MET A 7 -4.49 7.31 -0.75
CA MET A 7 -3.11 7.37 -0.24
C MET A 7 -3.05 8.06 1.13
N ALA A 8 -3.75 9.18 1.32
CA ALA A 8 -3.81 9.84 2.61
C ALA A 8 -4.40 8.93 3.71
N ILE A 9 -5.51 8.22 3.42
CA ILE A 9 -6.12 7.26 4.35
C ILE A 9 -5.14 6.11 4.66
N PHE A 10 -4.46 5.59 3.64
CA PHE A 10 -3.48 4.52 3.82
C PHE A 10 -2.30 4.97 4.71
N THR A 11 -1.76 6.16 4.48
CA THR A 11 -0.68 6.72 5.30
C THR A 11 -1.13 6.95 6.75
N ILE A 12 -2.27 7.58 6.97
CA ILE A 12 -2.82 7.83 8.31
C ILE A 12 -3.08 6.51 9.04
N GLY A 13 -3.62 5.51 8.36
CA GLY A 13 -3.88 4.22 8.97
C GLY A 13 -2.61 3.43 9.32
N ASN A 14 -1.52 3.58 8.54
CA ASN A 14 -0.22 3.01 8.92
C ASN A 14 0.39 3.73 10.13
N LEU A 15 0.27 5.07 10.20
CA LEU A 15 0.66 5.82 11.40
C LEU A 15 -0.14 5.37 12.63
N ALA A 16 -1.44 5.11 12.48
CA ALA A 16 -2.26 4.55 13.54
C ALA A 16 -1.78 3.15 13.97
N CYS A 17 -1.35 2.29 13.04
CA CYS A 17 -0.73 1.02 13.37
C CYS A 17 0.59 1.18 14.14
N ALA A 18 1.41 2.17 13.75
CA ALA A 18 2.67 2.49 14.42
C ALA A 18 2.47 2.99 15.87
N LEU A 19 1.30 3.58 16.15
CA LEU A 19 0.91 4.14 17.45
C LEU A 19 -0.06 3.23 18.25
N ALA A 20 -0.51 2.11 17.70
CA ALA A 20 -1.50 1.23 18.33
C ALA A 20 -1.04 0.72 19.72
N PRO A 21 -1.78 0.99 20.81
CA PRO A 21 -1.41 0.53 22.16
C PRO A 21 -1.71 -0.95 22.42
N ASP A 22 -2.63 -1.54 21.67
CA ASP A 22 -3.10 -2.91 21.87
C ASP A 22 -3.47 -3.60 20.54
N TYR A 23 -3.82 -4.88 20.61
CA TYR A 23 -4.13 -5.68 19.42
C TYR A 23 -5.39 -5.20 18.69
N TRP A 24 -6.43 -4.77 19.39
CA TRP A 24 -7.71 -4.40 18.77
C TRP A 24 -7.59 -3.08 18.03
N THR A 25 -6.86 -2.12 18.59
CA THR A 25 -6.54 -0.87 17.90
C THR A 25 -5.69 -1.11 16.65
N LEU A 26 -4.69 -1.99 16.73
CA LEU A 26 -3.89 -2.40 15.57
C LEU A 26 -4.75 -3.08 14.49
N MET A 27 -5.63 -4.00 14.89
CA MET A 27 -6.50 -4.73 13.96
C MET A 27 -7.50 -3.79 13.28
N GLY A 28 -8.11 -2.86 14.02
CA GLY A 28 -9.00 -1.85 13.45
C GLY A 28 -8.29 -0.97 12.40
N ALA A 29 -7.09 -0.50 12.71
CA ALA A 29 -6.27 0.27 11.77
C ALA A 29 -5.88 -0.56 10.52
N ARG A 30 -5.61 -1.86 10.70
CA ARG A 30 -5.33 -2.80 9.59
C ARG A 30 -6.54 -3.01 8.68
N ILE A 31 -7.74 -3.12 9.24
CA ILE A 31 -8.97 -3.23 8.46
C ILE A 31 -9.17 -1.98 7.60
N VAL A 32 -9.04 -0.79 8.20
CA VAL A 32 -9.20 0.49 7.48
C VAL A 32 -8.17 0.64 6.36
N THR A 33 -6.89 0.34 6.63
CA THR A 33 -5.83 0.41 5.62
C THR A 33 -6.00 -0.63 4.51
N ALA A 34 -6.49 -1.83 4.82
CA ALA A 34 -6.77 -2.87 3.83
C ALA A 34 -7.84 -2.42 2.82
N PHE A 35 -8.91 -1.76 3.28
CA PHE A 35 -9.92 -1.20 2.38
C PHE A 35 -9.33 -0.13 1.45
N ALA A 36 -8.55 0.81 1.99
CA ALA A 36 -7.91 1.85 1.19
C ALA A 36 -6.96 1.26 0.12
N HIS A 37 -6.15 0.28 0.51
CA HIS A 37 -5.21 -0.39 -0.40
C HIS A 37 -5.94 -1.15 -1.52
N GLY A 38 -6.97 -1.94 -1.17
CA GLY A 38 -7.74 -2.70 -2.16
C GLY A 38 -8.44 -1.80 -3.19
N THR A 39 -9.07 -0.70 -2.73
CA THR A 39 -9.71 0.27 -3.63
C THR A 39 -8.69 1.00 -4.50
N PHE A 40 -7.51 1.32 -3.95
CA PHE A 40 -6.45 2.00 -4.72
C PHE A 40 -6.00 1.17 -5.91
N PHE A 41 -5.85 -0.15 -5.75
CA PHE A 41 -5.48 -1.04 -6.85
C PHE A 41 -6.54 -1.06 -7.96
N GLY A 42 -7.81 -1.18 -7.58
CA GLY A 42 -8.93 -1.17 -8.53
C GLY A 42 -9.02 0.15 -9.30
N VAL A 43 -9.15 1.27 -8.59
CA VAL A 43 -9.27 2.61 -9.20
C VAL A 43 -8.00 2.99 -9.97
N GLY A 44 -6.82 2.63 -9.43
CA GLY A 44 -5.52 2.90 -10.05
C GLY A 44 -5.39 2.24 -11.41
N SER A 45 -5.87 0.99 -11.56
CA SER A 45 -5.86 0.29 -12.85
C SER A 45 -6.74 0.99 -13.91
N VAL A 46 -7.91 1.49 -13.50
CA VAL A 46 -8.83 2.24 -14.37
C VAL A 46 -8.18 3.56 -14.82
N VAL A 47 -7.58 4.29 -13.88
CA VAL A 47 -6.87 5.54 -14.19
C VAL A 47 -5.68 5.28 -15.11
N ALA A 48 -4.86 4.26 -14.82
CA ALA A 48 -3.69 3.92 -15.63
C ALA A 48 -4.05 3.55 -17.08
N THR A 49 -5.12 2.77 -17.27
CA THR A 49 -5.61 2.44 -18.61
C THR A 49 -6.23 3.62 -19.35
N GLY A 50 -6.69 4.66 -18.63
CA GLY A 50 -7.16 5.93 -19.20
C GLY A 50 -6.03 6.88 -19.63
N LEU A 51 -4.80 6.68 -19.13
CA LEU A 51 -3.63 7.52 -19.44
C LEU A 51 -2.82 7.02 -20.66
N VAL A 52 -3.17 5.86 -21.21
CA VAL A 52 -2.45 5.24 -22.32
C VAL A 52 -3.36 5.03 -23.52
N ALA A 53 -2.75 4.91 -24.70
CA ALA A 53 -3.48 4.57 -25.93
C ALA A 53 -4.20 3.20 -25.79
N PRO A 54 -5.35 2.99 -26.47
CA PRO A 54 -6.16 1.76 -26.33
C PRO A 54 -5.38 0.45 -26.55
N ASN A 55 -4.42 0.44 -27.47
CA ASN A 55 -3.57 -0.70 -27.78
C ASN A 55 -2.48 -0.98 -26.72
N ARG A 56 -2.29 -0.09 -25.74
CA ARG A 56 -1.29 -0.22 -24.67
C ARG A 56 -1.88 -0.47 -23.29
N LYS A 57 -3.21 -0.58 -23.16
CA LYS A 57 -3.90 -0.80 -21.88
C LYS A 57 -3.41 -2.06 -21.16
N ALA A 58 -3.21 -3.16 -21.89
CA ALA A 58 -2.66 -4.39 -21.34
C ALA A 58 -1.24 -4.19 -20.76
N SER A 59 -0.37 -3.47 -21.48
CA SER A 59 0.98 -3.14 -21.00
C SER A 59 0.96 -2.23 -19.77
N ALA A 60 0.03 -1.27 -19.69
CA ALA A 60 -0.11 -0.42 -18.51
C ALA A 60 -0.47 -1.22 -17.25
N ILE A 61 -1.42 -2.16 -17.39
CA ILE A 61 -1.77 -3.08 -16.29
C ILE A 61 -0.56 -3.96 -15.93
N ALA A 62 0.11 -4.54 -16.92
CA ALA A 62 1.30 -5.36 -16.69
C ALA A 62 2.40 -4.59 -15.93
N LEU A 63 2.65 -3.34 -16.31
CA LEU A 63 3.63 -2.48 -15.65
C LEU A 63 3.25 -2.20 -14.19
N MET A 64 1.97 -1.98 -13.88
CA MET A 64 1.51 -1.81 -12.49
C MET A 64 1.78 -3.06 -11.64
N PHE A 65 1.47 -4.26 -12.17
CA PHE A 65 1.74 -5.51 -11.47
C PHE A 65 3.23 -5.80 -11.32
N THR A 66 4.05 -5.50 -12.34
CA THR A 66 5.51 -5.59 -12.24
C THR A 66 6.03 -4.67 -11.14
N GLY A 67 5.50 -3.44 -11.04
CA GLY A 67 5.81 -2.53 -9.95
C GLY A 67 5.49 -3.11 -8.58
N LEU A 68 4.31 -3.74 -8.43
CA LEU A 68 3.92 -4.44 -7.19
C LEU A 68 4.88 -5.59 -6.85
N THR A 69 5.30 -6.37 -7.85
CA THR A 69 6.24 -7.47 -7.65
C THR A 69 7.59 -6.94 -7.14
N ILE A 70 8.14 -5.92 -7.79
CA ILE A 70 9.40 -5.27 -7.37
C ILE A 70 9.26 -4.69 -5.95
N ALA A 71 8.14 -4.02 -5.67
CA ALA A 71 7.85 -3.47 -4.35
C ALA A 71 7.83 -4.54 -3.25
N ASN A 72 7.27 -5.74 -3.52
CA ASN A 72 7.27 -6.84 -2.56
C ASN A 72 8.66 -7.47 -2.39
N ILE A 73 9.38 -7.69 -3.49
CA ILE A 73 10.73 -8.28 -3.47
C ILE A 73 11.68 -7.43 -2.62
N LEU A 74 11.59 -6.11 -2.71
CA LEU A 74 12.45 -5.21 -1.95
C LEU A 74 11.86 -4.85 -0.58
N GLY A 75 10.57 -4.54 -0.54
CA GLY A 75 9.90 -4.00 0.65
C GLY A 75 9.74 -5.00 1.78
N VAL A 76 9.40 -6.26 1.48
CA VAL A 76 9.16 -7.26 2.54
C VAL A 76 10.46 -7.64 3.28
N PRO A 77 11.60 -7.93 2.60
CA PRO A 77 12.85 -8.16 3.30
C PRO A 77 13.34 -6.93 4.07
N PHE A 78 13.22 -5.74 3.48
CA PHE A 78 13.59 -4.49 4.15
C PHE A 78 12.75 -4.24 5.41
N GLY A 79 11.43 -4.42 5.33
CA GLY A 79 10.52 -4.34 6.46
C GLY A 79 10.85 -5.37 7.53
N THR A 80 11.12 -6.62 7.14
CA THR A 80 11.54 -7.67 8.08
C THR A 80 12.82 -7.29 8.81
N TRP A 81 13.83 -6.81 8.08
CA TRP A 81 15.10 -6.37 8.65
C TRP A 81 14.92 -5.21 9.64
N LEU A 82 14.14 -4.19 9.29
CA LEU A 82 13.74 -3.10 10.19
C LEU A 82 13.04 -3.61 11.45
N GLY A 83 12.11 -4.56 11.28
CA GLY A 83 11.36 -5.17 12.37
C GLY A 83 12.23 -5.97 13.34
N GLN A 84 13.26 -6.65 12.83
CA GLN A 84 14.24 -7.37 13.66
C GLN A 84 15.18 -6.42 14.40
N ALA A 85 15.62 -5.33 13.76
CA ALA A 85 16.59 -4.40 14.34
C ALA A 85 15.98 -3.40 15.33
N PHE A 86 14.79 -2.87 15.04
CA PHE A 86 14.17 -1.76 15.79
C PHE A 86 12.78 -2.11 16.35
N GLY A 87 12.38 -3.37 16.24
CA GLY A 87 11.06 -3.85 16.64
C GLY A 87 10.00 -3.65 15.55
N TRP A 88 8.93 -4.44 15.61
CA TRP A 88 7.90 -4.51 14.57
C TRP A 88 7.25 -3.15 14.24
N ARG A 89 7.16 -2.22 15.20
CA ARG A 89 6.54 -0.90 15.01
C ARG A 89 7.33 -0.03 14.04
N ALA A 90 8.65 -0.20 13.97
CA ALA A 90 9.50 0.55 13.05
C ALA A 90 9.09 0.36 11.59
N THR A 91 8.55 -0.81 11.24
CA THR A 91 8.07 -1.12 9.89
C THR A 91 6.86 -0.31 9.43
N PHE A 92 6.14 0.33 10.36
CA PHE A 92 5.01 1.20 10.04
C PHE A 92 5.39 2.68 9.96
N TRP A 93 6.57 3.03 10.46
CA TRP A 93 7.13 4.39 10.37
C TRP A 93 7.93 4.62 9.08
N ALA A 94 8.54 3.56 8.55
CA ALA A 94 9.32 3.55 7.31
C ALA A 94 8.42 3.36 6.08
#